data_AF-A0A3C0K5M4-F1
#
_entry.id   AF-A0A3C0K5M4-F1
#
_cell.length_a   1.000
_cell.length_b   1.000
_cell.length_c   1.000
_cell.angle_alpha   90.00
_cell.angle_beta   90.00
_cell.angle_gamma   90.00
#
_symmetry.space_group_name_H-M   'P 1'
#
loop_
_entity.id
_entity.type
_entity.pdbx_description
1 polymer ?
#
loop_
_entity_poly.entity_id
_entity_poly.type
_entity_poly.pdbx_seq_one_letter_code
_entity_poly.pdbx_strand_id
1 'polypeptide(L)' 'MLFLNLIKWDASKLSGLTLFSLFTTIIMIAVGSIVRVTGHGLGCPDWPLCYGQAIPPLADYSA' A
#
# COMPACT_ATOMS: atom_id res chain seq x y z
N MET A 1 28.16 13.69 0.46
CA MET A 1 29.06 12.58 0.09
C MET A 1 29.02 11.38 1.04
N LEU A 2 28.67 11.52 2.34
CA LEU A 2 28.65 10.38 3.28
C LEU A 2 27.43 9.42 3.16
N PHE A 3 26.31 9.83 2.57
CA PHE A 3 25.12 8.95 2.43
C PHE A 3 25.19 7.95 1.28
N LEU A 4 26.16 8.10 0.36
CA LEU A 4 26.30 7.25 -0.83
C LEU A 4 27.05 5.92 -0.57
N ASN A 5 27.69 5.76 0.60
CA ASN A 5 28.52 4.58 0.93
C ASN A 5 27.83 3.53 1.81
N LEU A 6 26.58 3.74 2.23
CA LEU A 6 25.77 2.74 2.94
C LEU A 6 24.99 1.82 1.99
N ILE A 7 24.98 2.11 0.69
CA ILE A 7 24.33 1.34 -0.36
C ILE A 7 25.36 0.40 -1.03
N LYS A 8 26.00 -0.48 -0.24
CA LYS A 8 26.63 -1.68 -0.82
C LYS A 8 25.52 -2.69 -1.15
N TRP A 9 24.73 -2.39 -2.17
CA TRP A 9 23.71 -3.31 -2.68
C TRP A 9 24.41 -4.36 -3.54
N ASP A 10 24.44 -5.60 -3.06
CA ASP A 10 24.90 -6.74 -3.84
C ASP A 10 23.94 -7.00 -5.01
N ALA A 11 24.29 -6.51 -6.20
CA ALA A 11 23.44 -6.54 -7.40
C ALA A 11 22.96 -7.95 -7.80
N SER A 12 23.67 -9.00 -7.36
CA SER A 12 23.40 -10.39 -7.73
C SER A 12 22.19 -10.98 -6.99
N LYS A 13 22.01 -10.63 -5.71
CA LYS A 13 20.84 -11.04 -4.90
C LYS A 13 19.70 -10.03 -4.90
N LEU A 14 19.94 -8.84 -5.43
CA LEU A 14 18.95 -7.76 -5.48
C LEU A 14 17.84 -8.00 -6.46
N SER A 15 18.17 -8.59 -7.61
CA SER A 15 17.30 -8.58 -8.78
C SER A 15 15.91 -9.17 -8.48
N GLY A 16 15.86 -10.23 -7.67
CA GLY A 16 14.60 -10.84 -7.23
C GLY A 16 13.79 -9.94 -6.28
N LEU A 17 14.44 -9.32 -5.28
CA LEU A 17 13.77 -8.46 -4.31
C LEU A 17 13.30 -7.14 -4.95
N THR A 18 14.10 -6.59 -5.88
CA THR A 18 13.73 -5.38 -6.63
C THR A 18 12.56 -5.64 -7.57
N LEU A 19 12.54 -6.80 -8.25
CA LEU A 19 11.43 -7.17 -9.12
C LEU A 19 10.15 -7.39 -8.30
N PHE A 20 10.27 -8.05 -7.15
CA PHE A 20 9.15 -8.22 -6.23
C PHE A 20 8.61 -6.88 -5.72
N SER A 21 9.50 -5.98 -5.28
CA SER A 21 9.10 -4.64 -4.82
C SER A 21 8.42 -3.82 -5.91
N LEU A 22 8.95 -3.84 -7.14
CA LEU A 22 8.32 -3.19 -8.30
C LEU A 22 6.93 -3.76 -8.57
N PHE A 23 6.81 -5.09 -8.57
CA PHE A 23 5.54 -5.77 -8.77
C PHE A 23 4.51 -5.40 -7.70
N THR A 24 4.88 -5.45 -6.42
CA THR A 24 4.01 -5.02 -5.31
C THR A 24 3.61 -3.56 -5.44
N THR A 25 4.54 -2.68 -5.83
CA THR A 25 4.27 -1.24 -6.01
C THR A 25 3.24 -1.02 -7.11
N ILE A 26 3.38 -1.71 -8.26
CA ILE A 26 2.42 -1.61 -9.36
C ILE A 26 1.03 -2.09 -8.92
N ILE A 27 0.95 -3.20 -8.19
CA ILE A 27 -0.33 -3.69 -7.64
C ILE A 27 -0.96 -2.64 -6.73
N MET A 28 -0.19 -2.05 -5.81
CA MET A 28 -0.69 -1.08 -4.84
C MET A 28 -1.20 0.20 -5.53
N ILE A 29 -0.56 0.62 -6.62
CA ILE A 29 -1.05 1.72 -7.47
C ILE A 29 -2.40 1.36 -8.10
N ALA A 30 -2.55 0.15 -8.65
CA ALA A 30 -3.79 -0.30 -9.26
C ALA A 30 -4.93 -0.41 -8.23
N VAL A 31 -4.67 -0.97 -7.05
CA VAL A 31 -5.65 -1.01 -5.96
C VAL A 31 -6.06 0.41 -5.54
N GLY A 32 -5.10 1.32 -5.39
CA GLY A 32 -5.37 2.72 -5.07
C GLY A 32 -6.20 3.45 -6.13
N SER A 33 -5.99 3.16 -7.41
CA SER A 33 -6.81 3.75 -8.48
C SER A 33 -8.24 3.22 -8.44
N ILE A 34 -8.43 1.92 -8.19
CA ILE A 34 -9.74 1.29 -8.03
C ILE A 34 -10.49 1.95 -6.86
N VAL A 35 -9.87 2.11 -5.69
CA VAL A 35 -10.48 2.78 -4.52
C VAL A 35 -10.92 4.20 -4.84
N ARG A 36 -10.12 4.95 -5.61
CA ARG A 36 -10.48 6.32 -6.03
C ARG A 36 -11.69 6.36 -6.97
N VAL A 37 -11.71 5.51 -8.00
CA VAL A 37 -12.82 5.53 -8.98
C VAL A 37 -14.12 4.97 -8.43
N THR A 38 -14.04 4.11 -7.42
CA THR A 38 -15.20 3.51 -6.76
C THR A 38 -15.76 4.35 -5.62
N GLY A 39 -15.18 5.52 -5.33
CA GLY A 39 -15.68 6.43 -4.29
C GLY A 39 -15.29 6.06 -2.85
N HIS A 40 -14.73 4.87 -2.61
CA HIS A 40 -14.33 4.38 -1.28
C HIS A 40 -13.12 5.11 -0.65
N GLY A 41 -12.61 6.18 -1.28
CA GLY A 41 -11.50 6.98 -0.76
C GLY A 41 -11.79 7.71 0.56
N LEU A 42 -13.06 7.73 1.00
CA LEU A 42 -13.53 8.28 2.28
C LEU A 42 -14.22 7.23 3.16
N GLY A 43 -14.14 5.94 2.82
CA GLY A 43 -14.95 4.89 3.45
C GLY A 43 -14.73 4.74 4.96
N CYS A 44 -13.49 4.93 5.43
CA CYS A 44 -13.16 4.96 6.85
C CYS A 44 -12.48 6.30 7.19
N PRO A 45 -13.03 7.09 8.12
CA PRO A 45 -12.41 8.34 8.56
C PRO A 45 -11.13 8.11 9.40
N ASP A 46 -10.96 6.89 9.94
CA ASP A 46 -9.90 6.55 10.89
C ASP A 46 -9.17 5.24 10.53
N TRP A 47 -7.90 5.17 10.91
CA TRP A 47 -7.02 3.98 10.84
C TRP A 47 -6.18 3.94 12.12
N PRO A 48 -6.03 2.82 12.86
CA PRO A 48 -6.21 1.41 12.49
C PRO A 48 -7.60 0.81 12.75
N LEU A 49 -8.48 1.55 13.43
CA LEU A 49 -9.89 1.19 13.64
C LEU A 49 -10.75 2.03 12.68
N CYS A 50 -11.73 1.41 12.03
CA CYS A 50 -12.72 2.10 11.22
C CYS A 50 -13.98 2.31 12.07
N TYR A 51 -14.40 3.57 12.30
CA TYR A 51 -15.53 3.90 13.17
C TYR A 51 -15.42 3.33 14.60
N GLY A 52 -14.21 3.27 15.16
CA GLY A 52 -13.98 2.70 16.49
C GLY A 52 -14.09 1.17 16.56
N GLN A 53 -14.20 0.47 15.43
CA GLN A 53 -14.20 -0.99 15.35
C GLN A 53 -13.12 -1.50 14.38
N ALA A 54 -12.53 -2.67 14.65
CA ALA A 54 -11.52 -3.25 13.76
C ALA A 54 -12.14 -3.84 12.48
N ILE A 55 -13.40 -4.26 12.56
CA ILE A 55 -14.18 -4.78 11.45
C ILE A 55 -15.52 -4.03 11.49
N PRO A 56 -15.81 -3.15 10.52
CA PRO A 56 -17.08 -2.45 10.48
C PRO A 56 -18.23 -3.43 10.22
N PRO A 57 -19.44 -3.18 10.76
CA PRO A 57 -20.62 -3.96 10.44
C PRO A 57 -20.90 -3.99 8.94
N LEU A 58 -21.42 -5.12 8.44
CA LEU A 58 -21.77 -5.30 7.02
C LEU A 58 -22.89 -4.36 6.55
N ALA A 59 -23.59 -3.70 7.47
CA ALA A 59 -24.62 -2.70 7.17
C ALA A 59 -24.02 -1.39 6.64
N ASP A 60 -22.71 -1.19 6.78
CA ASP A 60 -22.03 0.09 6.59
C ASP A 60 -21.26 0.14 5.25
N TYR A 61 -21.35 -0.92 4.42
CA TYR A 61 -20.57 -1.06 3.18
C TYR A 61 -21.02 -0.11 2.04
N SER A 62 -21.97 0.79 2.29
CA SER A 62 -22.65 1.61 1.27
C SER A 62 -22.36 3.12 1.33
N ALA A 63 -21.27 3.53 2.01
CA ALA A 63 -20.81 4.92 2.04
C ALA A 63 -19.61 5.17 1.12
#